data_AF-A0A6P8S065-F1
#
_entry.id   AF-A0A6P8S065-F1
#
_cell.length_a   1.000
_cell.length_b   1.000
_cell.length_c   1.000
_cell.angle_alpha   90.00
_cell.angle_beta   90.00
_cell.angle_gamma   90.00
#
_symmetry.space_group_name_H-M   'P 1'
#
loop_
_entity.id
_entity.type
_entity.pdbx_description
1 polymer ?
#
loop_
_entity_poly.entity_id
_entity_poly.type
_entity_poly.pdbx_seq_one_letter_code
_entity_poly.pdbx_strand_id
1 'polypeptide(L)'
;MGEQAEEHYSEDDQGTVILHLYAQEEATPHVEQDVPAHSDKVGSSLKHSTTLTNRQRMNEISVPPATADSLSIHQLAAQGELALLESHLQKDNSLIDAADERGFTCLMWAAAFGETETVRALLASGANPHILAKERESALSLASMGGYTDIVLMLLDKHVDIDIYDWNGGTPLLYAVRANHVKCVEALLAQGADLTTEADSGYTPMDLAVALGHRKVQQVIENHILKLFQNKV
;
A
#
# COMPACT_ATOMS: atom_id res chain seq x y z
N MET A 1 -13.28 57.90 -39.09
CA MET A 1 -12.44 57.66 -37.89
C MET A 1 -13.21 56.70 -37.01
N GLY A 2 -12.71 55.47 -36.90
CA GLY A 2 -13.37 54.36 -36.21
C GLY A 2 -13.30 53.06 -37.01
N GLU A 3 -12.08 52.58 -37.26
CA GLU A 3 -11.76 51.22 -37.70
C GLU A 3 -11.99 50.20 -36.59
N GLN A 4 -12.43 49.00 -36.96
CA GLN A 4 -12.15 47.65 -36.41
C GLN A 4 -13.33 46.74 -36.81
N ALA A 5 -13.30 46.07 -37.96
CA ALA A 5 -12.53 44.86 -38.32
C ALA A 5 -12.99 43.62 -37.54
N GLU A 6 -13.83 42.83 -38.21
CA GLU A 6 -14.27 41.48 -37.85
C GLU A 6 -13.07 40.51 -37.89
N GLU A 7 -12.87 39.70 -36.85
CA GLU A 7 -11.98 38.54 -36.91
C GLU A 7 -12.79 37.25 -36.74
N HIS A 8 -12.87 36.52 -37.85
CA HIS A 8 -13.34 35.16 -37.97
C HIS A 8 -12.43 34.20 -37.18
N TYR A 9 -13.02 33.39 -36.31
CA TYR A 9 -12.35 32.22 -35.74
C TYR A 9 -12.33 31.09 -36.78
N SER A 10 -11.14 30.73 -37.23
CA SER A 10 -10.86 29.49 -37.96
C SER A 10 -10.18 28.49 -37.02
N GLU A 11 -10.77 27.31 -36.90
CA GLU A 11 -10.12 26.13 -36.32
C GLU A 11 -8.99 25.66 -37.25
N ASP A 12 -7.79 25.46 -36.69
CA ASP A 12 -6.87 24.35 -36.96
C ASP A 12 -5.48 24.70 -36.41
N ASP A 13 -4.95 23.86 -35.50
CA ASP A 13 -3.73 23.07 -35.72
C ASP A 13 -3.04 22.69 -34.39
N GLN A 14 -2.60 21.44 -34.34
CA GLN A 14 -2.11 20.76 -33.16
C GLN A 14 -0.66 21.12 -32.84
N GLY A 15 -0.41 21.67 -31.64
CA GLY A 15 0.94 21.88 -31.12
C GLY A 15 1.49 20.68 -30.35
N THR A 16 1.85 19.59 -31.04
CA THR A 16 2.74 18.54 -30.49
C THR A 16 4.11 18.68 -31.12
N VAL A 17 5.13 19.02 -30.33
CA VAL A 17 6.52 19.09 -30.79
C VAL A 17 7.18 17.72 -30.59
N ILE A 18 7.31 16.94 -31.67
CA ILE A 18 8.18 15.76 -31.75
C ILE A 18 9.46 16.18 -32.49
N LEU A 19 10.62 16.08 -31.83
CA LEU A 19 11.92 16.24 -32.46
C LEU A 19 12.39 14.90 -33.02
N HIS A 20 12.24 14.71 -34.34
CA HIS A 20 12.97 13.69 -35.10
C HIS A 20 14.16 14.32 -35.80
N LEU A 21 15.38 13.86 -35.46
CA LEU A 21 16.59 14.10 -36.24
C LEU A 21 17.05 12.76 -36.81
N TYR A 22 16.81 12.57 -38.11
CA TYR A 22 17.43 11.53 -38.94
C TYR A 22 18.17 12.17 -40.11
N ALA A 23 19.32 11.60 -40.45
CA ALA A 23 19.82 11.33 -41.80
C ALA A 23 20.90 10.25 -41.64
N GLN A 24 20.66 8.97 -42.01
CA GLN A 24 20.94 8.33 -43.32
C GLN A 24 22.39 8.56 -43.80
N GLU A 25 23.17 7.54 -44.18
CA GLU A 25 22.93 6.63 -45.31
C GLU A 25 23.57 5.24 -45.18
N GLU A 26 23.06 4.35 -46.04
CA GLU A 26 23.30 2.93 -46.25
C GLU A 26 24.66 2.57 -46.89
N ALA A 27 25.10 1.32 -46.71
CA ALA A 27 25.34 0.34 -47.81
C ALA A 27 26.25 -0.83 -47.36
N THR A 28 25.71 -2.04 -47.40
CA THR A 28 26.43 -3.33 -47.55
C THR A 28 26.65 -3.63 -49.05
N PRO A 29 27.30 -4.74 -49.49
CA PRO A 29 28.32 -5.63 -48.91
C PRO A 29 29.54 -5.80 -49.89
N HIS A 30 30.52 -6.67 -49.59
CA HIS A 30 31.07 -7.70 -50.53
C HIS A 30 32.38 -8.33 -50.00
N VAL A 31 32.50 -9.61 -50.33
CA VAL A 31 33.51 -10.61 -49.95
C VAL A 31 34.69 -10.54 -50.93
N GLU A 32 35.94 -10.72 -50.45
CA GLU A 32 37.00 -11.36 -51.24
C GLU A 32 38.16 -11.86 -50.37
N GLN A 33 38.73 -12.99 -50.80
CA GLN A 33 39.70 -13.84 -50.12
C GLN A 33 41.16 -13.41 -50.37
N ASP A 34 42.06 -14.16 -49.71
CA ASP A 34 43.46 -14.43 -50.05
C ASP A 34 44.61 -13.63 -49.38
N VAL A 35 45.31 -14.39 -48.52
CA VAL A 35 46.72 -14.28 -48.05
C VAL A 35 47.72 -14.34 -49.23
N PRO A 36 49.00 -13.86 -49.15
CA PRO A 36 49.89 -14.09 -47.99
C PRO A 36 50.96 -13.02 -47.64
N ALA A 37 51.52 -13.23 -46.44
CA ALA A 37 52.89 -12.98 -45.98
C ALA A 37 53.52 -11.58 -46.15
N HIS A 38 53.77 -10.90 -45.02
CA HIS A 38 55.13 -10.53 -44.64
C HIS A 38 55.21 -10.29 -43.13
N SER A 39 56.25 -10.88 -42.53
CA SER A 39 56.72 -10.64 -41.17
C SER A 39 57.03 -9.16 -40.96
N ASP A 40 56.61 -8.59 -39.83
CA ASP A 40 57.57 -8.02 -38.88
C ASP A 40 56.94 -7.71 -37.52
N LYS A 41 57.71 -8.08 -36.50
CA LYS A 41 57.42 -7.93 -35.08
C LYS A 41 57.34 -6.44 -34.73
N VAL A 42 56.24 -5.99 -34.11
CA VAL A 42 56.29 -5.18 -32.89
C VAL A 42 55.04 -5.50 -32.06
N GLY A 43 55.23 -6.30 -31.01
CA GLY A 43 54.23 -6.43 -29.96
C GLY A 43 54.29 -5.20 -29.07
N SER A 44 53.24 -4.37 -29.08
CA SER A 44 52.95 -3.48 -27.96
C SER A 44 51.63 -3.93 -27.33
N SER A 45 51.82 -4.71 -26.27
CA SER A 45 50.80 -5.18 -25.36
C SER A 45 50.15 -3.99 -24.65
N LEU A 46 48.99 -3.51 -25.13
CA LEU A 46 48.09 -2.69 -24.31
C LEU A 46 47.34 -3.59 -23.32
N LYS A 47 48.10 -4.30 -22.48
CA LYS A 47 47.59 -4.93 -21.28
C LYS A 47 47.81 -3.91 -20.18
N HIS A 48 46.80 -3.12 -19.83
CA HIS A 48 46.55 -2.61 -18.47
C HIS A 48 45.28 -1.75 -18.53
N SER A 49 44.11 -2.40 -18.45
CA SER A 49 42.94 -1.71 -17.92
C SER A 49 43.26 -1.37 -16.46
N THR A 50 43.36 -0.09 -16.13
CA THR A 50 43.64 0.43 -14.78
C THR A 50 42.37 0.51 -13.91
N THR A 51 41.22 0.17 -14.49
CA THR A 51 39.93 0.20 -13.80
C THR A 51 39.64 -1.18 -13.23
N LEU A 52 39.92 -1.35 -11.94
CA LEU A 52 39.46 -2.52 -11.17
C LEU A 52 37.92 -2.55 -11.17
N THR A 53 37.32 -3.69 -11.50
CA THR A 53 35.87 -3.88 -11.39
C THR A 53 35.42 -3.76 -9.93
N ASN A 54 34.15 -3.44 -9.65
CA ASN A 54 33.65 -3.30 -8.27
C ASN A 54 33.96 -4.52 -7.39
N ARG A 55 33.97 -5.71 -8.01
CA ARG A 55 34.42 -6.99 -7.44
C ARG A 55 35.90 -6.99 -7.03
N GLN A 56 36.77 -6.45 -7.87
CA GLN A 56 38.21 -6.35 -7.61
C GLN A 56 38.58 -5.23 -6.62
N ARG A 57 37.68 -4.25 -6.42
CA ARG A 57 37.83 -3.19 -5.42
C ARG A 57 37.33 -3.57 -4.02
N MET A 58 36.85 -4.80 -3.81
CA MET A 58 36.20 -5.24 -2.57
C MET A 58 35.04 -4.30 -2.14
N ASN A 59 34.44 -3.60 -3.10
CA ASN A 59 33.27 -2.73 -2.89
C ASN A 59 32.01 -3.34 -3.52
N GLU A 60 32.01 -4.66 -3.69
CA GLU A 60 30.80 -5.41 -4.01
C GLU A 60 29.94 -5.41 -2.74
N ILE A 61 28.96 -4.51 -2.70
CA ILE A 61 27.82 -4.66 -1.80
C ILE A 61 27.04 -5.86 -2.35
N SER A 62 27.38 -7.05 -1.88
CA SER A 62 26.53 -8.22 -2.06
C SER A 62 25.29 -7.95 -1.24
N VAL A 63 24.27 -7.37 -1.86
CA VAL A 63 22.92 -7.39 -1.30
C VAL A 63 22.45 -8.82 -1.55
N PRO A 64 22.41 -9.70 -0.53
CA PRO A 64 21.82 -11.02 -0.73
C PRO A 64 20.40 -10.80 -1.25
N PRO A 65 19.93 -11.62 -2.20
CA PRO A 65 18.51 -11.60 -2.57
C PRO A 65 17.70 -11.74 -1.27
N ALA A 66 16.57 -11.04 -1.16
CA ALA A 66 15.70 -11.11 0.02
C ALA A 66 15.18 -12.55 0.18
N THR A 67 15.98 -13.40 0.81
CA THR A 67 15.62 -14.74 1.22
C THR A 67 14.71 -14.60 2.43
N ALA A 68 13.61 -15.36 2.48
CA ALA A 68 12.59 -15.25 3.52
C ALA A 68 13.14 -15.31 4.96
N ASP A 69 14.32 -15.90 5.16
CA ASP A 69 15.07 -15.93 6.43
C ASP A 69 15.52 -14.55 6.95
N SER A 70 15.45 -13.49 6.14
CA SER A 70 15.80 -12.12 6.56
C SER A 70 14.60 -11.24 6.88
N LEU A 71 13.37 -11.71 6.63
CA LEU A 71 12.17 -10.90 6.85
C LEU A 71 11.84 -10.83 8.34
N SER A 72 11.40 -9.66 8.81
CA SER A 72 10.87 -9.54 10.17
C SER A 72 9.54 -10.28 10.30
N ILE A 73 9.16 -10.68 11.53
CA ILE A 73 7.85 -11.29 11.80
C ILE A 73 6.69 -10.40 11.32
N HIS A 74 6.86 -9.08 11.39
CA HIS A 74 5.90 -8.09 10.90
C HIS A 74 5.74 -8.14 9.38
N GLN A 75 6.85 -8.28 8.65
CA GLN A 75 6.85 -8.42 7.19
C GLN A 75 6.25 -9.75 6.75
N LEU A 76 6.56 -10.85 7.46
CA LEU A 76 5.95 -12.15 7.21
C LEU A 76 4.42 -12.07 7.38
N ALA A 77 3.96 -11.40 8.44
CA ALA A 77 2.53 -11.20 8.68
C ALA A 77 1.86 -10.34 7.60
N ALA A 78 2.53 -9.27 7.14
CA ALA A 78 2.04 -8.40 6.07
C ALA A 78 1.98 -9.09 4.69
N GLN A 79 2.86 -10.07 4.45
CA GLN A 79 2.95 -10.80 3.17
C GLN A 79 2.11 -12.09 3.15
N GLY A 80 1.48 -12.46 4.26
CA GLY A 80 0.72 -13.71 4.35
C GLY A 80 1.58 -14.97 4.42
N GLU A 81 2.87 -14.85 4.78
CA GLU A 81 3.81 -15.97 4.91
C GLU A 81 3.59 -16.74 6.22
N LEU A 82 2.36 -17.27 6.38
CA LEU A 82 1.85 -17.84 7.62
C LEU A 82 2.71 -18.97 8.17
N ALA A 83 3.16 -19.89 7.31
CA ALA A 83 3.97 -21.03 7.73
C ALA A 83 5.32 -20.60 8.36
N LEU A 84 5.95 -19.56 7.80
CA LEU A 84 7.19 -19.01 8.33
C LEU A 84 6.93 -18.22 9.61
N LEU A 85 5.85 -17.43 9.64
CA LEU A 85 5.44 -16.71 10.83
C LEU A 85 5.18 -17.67 12.01
N GLU A 86 4.41 -18.73 11.81
CA GLU A 86 4.15 -19.75 12.83
C GLU A 86 5.43 -20.43 13.30
N SER A 87 6.35 -20.76 12.38
CA SER A 87 7.66 -21.32 12.73
C SER A 87 8.48 -20.38 13.63
N HIS A 88 8.42 -19.07 13.39
CA HIS A 88 9.07 -18.07 14.24
C HIS A 88 8.40 -17.97 15.61
N LEU A 89 7.06 -17.90 15.67
CA LEU A 89 6.29 -17.81 16.91
C LEU A 89 6.39 -19.08 17.77
N GLN A 90 6.55 -20.26 17.16
CA GLN A 90 6.80 -21.51 17.88
C GLN A 90 8.18 -21.54 18.55
N LYS A 91 9.20 -20.92 17.94
CA LYS A 91 10.54 -20.81 18.53
C LYS A 91 10.56 -19.81 19.68
N ASP A 92 9.82 -18.71 19.54
CA ASP A 92 9.72 -17.68 20.56
C ASP A 92 8.31 -17.08 20.60
N ASN A 93 7.49 -17.59 21.54
CA ASN A 93 6.11 -17.13 21.71
C ASN A 93 6.02 -15.71 22.30
N SER A 94 7.11 -15.16 22.86
CA SER A 94 7.10 -13.78 23.34
C SER A 94 6.94 -12.76 22.20
N LEU A 95 7.16 -13.20 20.96
CA LEU A 95 7.08 -12.37 19.76
C LEU A 95 5.66 -12.10 19.26
N ILE A 96 4.64 -12.80 19.76
CA ILE A 96 3.27 -12.71 19.23
C ILE A 96 2.70 -11.28 19.30
N ASP A 97 3.00 -10.57 20.38
CA ASP A 97 2.62 -9.18 20.64
C ASP A 97 3.81 -8.22 20.51
N ALA A 98 4.93 -8.67 19.96
CA ALA A 98 6.09 -7.80 19.78
C ALA A 98 5.79 -6.69 18.78
N ALA A 99 6.03 -5.46 19.22
CA ALA A 99 5.82 -4.27 18.44
C ALA A 99 7.09 -3.87 17.68
N ASP A 100 6.93 -3.37 16.46
CA ASP A 100 8.02 -2.76 15.69
C ASP A 100 8.38 -1.35 16.20
N GLU A 101 9.28 -0.66 15.50
CA GLU A 101 9.73 0.69 15.84
C GLU A 101 8.60 1.75 15.85
N ARG A 102 7.47 1.48 15.21
CA ARG A 102 6.28 2.34 15.15
C ARG A 102 5.18 1.88 16.12
N GLY A 103 5.41 0.78 16.85
CA GLY A 103 4.43 0.22 17.78
C GLY A 103 3.50 -0.83 17.14
N PHE A 104 3.68 -1.19 15.87
CA PHE A 104 2.78 -2.13 15.21
C PHE A 104 3.12 -3.57 15.54
N THR A 105 2.09 -4.36 15.86
CA THR A 105 2.20 -5.81 16.07
C THR A 105 2.00 -6.57 14.77
N CYS A 106 2.33 -7.87 14.75
CA CYS A 106 2.07 -8.74 13.61
C CYS A 106 0.58 -8.73 13.20
N LEU A 107 -0.32 -8.69 14.19
CA LEU A 107 -1.77 -8.65 13.95
C LEU A 107 -2.18 -7.37 13.21
N MET A 108 -1.59 -6.22 13.57
CA MET A 108 -1.86 -4.96 12.87
C MET A 108 -1.35 -4.96 11.43
N TRP A 109 -0.15 -5.50 11.20
CA TRP A 109 0.40 -5.64 9.85
C TRP A 109 -0.48 -6.57 9.00
N ALA A 110 -0.86 -7.74 9.50
CA ALA A 110 -1.78 -8.64 8.78
C ALA A 110 -3.14 -7.97 8.51
N ALA A 111 -3.70 -7.26 9.47
CA ALA A 111 -4.97 -6.53 9.34
C ALA A 111 -4.89 -5.39 8.31
N ALA A 112 -3.78 -4.65 8.26
CA ALA A 112 -3.58 -3.54 7.33
C ALA A 112 -3.43 -3.99 5.86
N PHE A 113 -3.02 -5.24 5.62
CA PHE A 113 -2.80 -5.79 4.29
C PHE A 113 -3.89 -6.77 3.84
N GLY A 114 -4.86 -7.09 4.71
CA GLY A 114 -5.99 -7.96 4.35
C GLY A 114 -5.70 -9.45 4.45
N GLU A 115 -4.63 -9.83 5.17
CA GLU A 115 -4.19 -11.21 5.32
C GLU A 115 -5.08 -11.97 6.30
N THR A 116 -6.27 -12.34 5.82
CA THR A 116 -7.38 -12.85 6.64
C THR A 116 -7.01 -14.14 7.38
N GLU A 117 -6.33 -15.07 6.73
CA GLU A 117 -5.91 -16.32 7.37
C GLU A 117 -4.79 -16.10 8.40
N THR A 118 -3.88 -15.15 8.13
CA THR A 118 -2.86 -14.74 9.10
C THR A 118 -3.48 -14.10 10.33
N VAL A 119 -4.46 -13.19 10.15
CA VAL A 119 -5.21 -12.62 11.27
C VAL A 119 -5.90 -13.71 12.09
N ARG A 120 -6.58 -14.66 11.42
CA ARG A 120 -7.27 -15.76 12.09
C ARG A 120 -6.30 -16.59 12.93
N ALA A 121 -5.14 -16.96 12.37
CA ALA A 121 -4.13 -17.75 13.04
C ALA A 121 -3.50 -17.00 14.23
N LEU A 122 -3.19 -15.71 14.07
CA LEU A 122 -2.66 -14.87 15.15
C LEU A 122 -3.65 -14.75 16.32
N LEU A 123 -4.93 -14.47 16.03
CA LEU A 123 -5.98 -14.41 17.06
C LEU A 123 -6.21 -15.77 17.74
N ALA A 124 -6.12 -16.88 17.01
CA ALA A 124 -6.20 -18.22 17.57
C ALA A 124 -5.00 -18.57 18.46
N SER A 125 -3.82 -18.03 18.13
CA SER A 125 -2.58 -18.20 18.88
C SER A 125 -2.47 -17.28 20.09
N GLY A 126 -3.45 -16.39 20.31
CA GLY A 126 -3.53 -15.52 21.48
C GLY A 126 -2.95 -14.12 21.31
N ALA A 127 -2.74 -13.64 20.07
CA ALA A 127 -2.36 -12.25 19.82
C ALA A 127 -3.40 -11.29 20.40
N ASN A 128 -2.94 -10.24 21.07
CA ASN A 128 -3.80 -9.27 21.73
C ASN A 128 -4.31 -8.20 20.74
N PRO A 129 -5.62 -8.19 20.41
CA PRO A 129 -6.18 -7.24 19.45
C PRO A 129 -6.40 -5.83 20.02
N HIS A 130 -6.21 -5.63 21.33
CA HIS A 130 -6.39 -4.34 22.01
C HIS A 130 -5.12 -3.49 22.06
N ILE A 131 -3.99 -4.01 21.58
CA ILE A 131 -2.76 -3.21 21.49
C ILE A 131 -2.99 -2.06 20.51
N LEU A 132 -2.41 -0.91 20.83
CA LEU A 132 -2.40 0.26 19.98
C LEU A 132 -0.95 0.59 19.59
N ALA A 133 -0.74 1.00 18.35
CA ALA A 133 0.54 1.50 17.88
C ALA A 133 0.82 2.90 18.45
N LYS A 134 1.97 3.49 18.11
CA LYS A 134 2.43 4.74 18.74
C LYS A 134 1.49 5.91 18.51
N GLU A 135 0.77 5.98 17.40
CA GLU A 135 -0.20 7.04 17.10
C GLU A 135 -1.64 6.59 17.40
N ARG A 136 -1.77 5.58 18.26
CA ARG A 136 -3.02 4.93 18.67
C ARG A 136 -3.74 4.16 17.56
N GLU A 137 -3.06 3.81 16.48
CA GLU A 137 -3.66 2.95 15.46
C GLU A 137 -3.96 1.57 16.03
N SER A 138 -5.14 1.02 15.71
CA SER A 138 -5.57 -0.31 16.13
C SER A 138 -5.65 -1.25 14.93
N ALA A 139 -5.60 -2.56 15.17
CA ALA A 139 -5.87 -3.52 14.10
C ALA A 139 -7.24 -3.30 13.45
N LEU A 140 -8.24 -2.86 14.24
CA LEU A 140 -9.58 -2.57 13.75
C LEU A 140 -9.59 -1.35 12.81
N SER A 141 -8.95 -0.23 13.20
CA SER A 141 -8.93 0.97 12.35
C SER A 141 -8.17 0.73 11.03
N LEU A 142 -7.07 -0.03 11.07
CA LEU A 142 -6.33 -0.44 9.87
C LEU A 142 -7.16 -1.33 8.94
N ALA A 143 -7.82 -2.35 9.49
CA ALA A 143 -8.69 -3.23 8.71
C ALA A 143 -9.88 -2.47 8.10
N SER A 144 -10.46 -1.54 8.86
CA SER A 144 -11.57 -0.69 8.39
C SER A 144 -11.13 0.28 7.29
N MET A 145 -9.92 0.85 7.37
CA MET A 145 -9.33 1.67 6.31
C MET A 145 -9.10 0.86 5.01
N GLY A 146 -8.68 -0.40 5.13
CA GLY A 146 -8.52 -1.32 4.00
C GLY A 146 -9.83 -1.93 3.48
N GLY A 147 -10.92 -1.82 4.22
CA GLY A 147 -12.22 -2.38 3.84
C GLY A 147 -12.34 -3.89 4.03
N TYR A 148 -11.42 -4.50 4.79
CA TYR A 148 -11.35 -5.93 5.03
C TYR A 148 -12.43 -6.39 6.02
N THR A 149 -13.66 -6.51 5.51
CA THR A 149 -14.86 -6.73 6.33
C THR A 149 -14.78 -8.00 7.18
N ASP A 150 -14.20 -9.09 6.65
CA ASP A 150 -14.05 -10.34 7.39
C ASP A 150 -13.08 -10.20 8.57
N ILE A 151 -12.00 -9.42 8.39
CA ILE A 151 -11.04 -9.10 9.46
C ILE A 151 -11.70 -8.21 10.51
N VAL A 152 -12.47 -7.21 10.09
CA VAL A 152 -13.25 -6.34 10.99
C VAL A 152 -14.18 -7.18 11.87
N LEU A 153 -14.95 -8.11 11.28
CA LEU A 153 -15.83 -8.99 12.04
C LEU A 153 -15.05 -9.87 13.03
N MET A 154 -13.94 -10.48 12.61
CA MET A 154 -13.10 -11.28 13.51
C MET A 154 -12.54 -10.48 14.69
N LEU A 155 -12.19 -9.20 14.48
CA LEU A 155 -11.70 -8.33 15.55
C LEU A 155 -12.83 -7.91 16.50
N LEU A 156 -14.02 -7.59 15.97
CA LEU A 156 -15.20 -7.25 16.78
C LEU A 156 -15.67 -8.44 17.64
N ASP A 157 -15.52 -9.67 17.15
CA ASP A 157 -15.76 -10.89 17.94
C ASP A 157 -14.81 -11.03 19.14
N LYS A 158 -13.71 -10.26 19.17
CA LYS A 158 -12.79 -10.17 20.31
C LYS A 158 -13.08 -8.99 21.24
N HIS A 159 -14.22 -8.33 21.09
CA HIS A 159 -14.67 -7.23 21.94
C HIS A 159 -13.68 -6.05 22.00
N VAL A 160 -12.99 -5.79 20.89
CA VAL A 160 -12.20 -4.56 20.75
C VAL A 160 -13.11 -3.33 20.84
N ASP A 161 -12.52 -2.20 21.24
CA ASP A 161 -13.23 -0.92 21.25
C ASP A 161 -13.57 -0.52 19.80
N ILE A 162 -14.87 -0.54 19.47
CA ILE A 162 -15.38 -0.26 18.13
C ILE A 162 -15.26 1.22 17.77
N ASP A 163 -15.27 2.09 18.77
CA ASP A 163 -15.19 3.55 18.63
C ASP A 163 -13.80 4.07 18.98
N ILE A 164 -12.78 3.21 18.89
CA ILE A 164 -11.39 3.57 19.19
C ILE A 164 -10.95 4.79 18.37
N TYR A 165 -10.53 5.82 19.10
CA TYR A 165 -10.05 7.07 18.51
C TYR A 165 -8.52 7.10 18.46
N ASP A 166 -7.96 7.39 17.29
CA ASP A 166 -6.51 7.55 17.10
C ASP A 166 -6.07 9.02 16.99
N TRP A 167 -4.75 9.26 17.00
CA TRP A 167 -4.21 10.63 16.93
C TRP A 167 -4.26 11.27 15.54
N ASN A 168 -4.74 10.53 14.54
CA ASN A 168 -5.04 11.06 13.23
C ASN A 168 -6.49 11.58 13.14
N GLY A 169 -7.19 11.59 14.29
CA GLY A 169 -8.53 12.14 14.43
C GLY A 169 -9.63 11.23 13.90
N GLY A 170 -9.39 9.92 13.82
CA GLY A 170 -10.30 8.97 13.20
C GLY A 170 -10.78 7.85 14.13
N THR A 171 -11.95 7.30 13.80
CA THR A 171 -12.49 6.03 14.31
C THR A 171 -12.57 5.01 13.18
N PRO A 172 -12.67 3.69 13.47
CA PRO A 172 -12.87 2.66 12.45
C PRO A 172 -14.01 2.98 11.47
N LEU A 173 -15.14 3.52 11.97
CA LEU A 173 -16.27 3.90 11.14
C LEU A 173 -15.94 5.08 10.21
N LEU A 174 -15.28 6.13 10.72
CA LEU A 174 -14.83 7.26 9.90
C LEU A 174 -13.89 6.80 8.78
N TYR A 175 -12.98 5.85 9.06
CA TYR A 175 -12.09 5.29 8.05
C TYR A 175 -12.82 4.49 6.97
N ALA A 176 -13.75 3.62 7.37
CA ALA A 176 -14.56 2.84 6.43
C ALA A 176 -15.42 3.75 5.54
N VAL A 177 -15.99 4.82 6.10
CA VAL A 177 -16.77 5.82 5.35
C VAL A 177 -15.89 6.58 4.37
N ARG A 178 -14.74 7.11 4.83
CA ARG A 178 -13.81 7.91 4.02
C ARG A 178 -13.30 7.13 2.80
N ALA A 179 -13.11 5.82 2.95
CA ALA A 179 -12.66 4.95 1.87
C ALA A 179 -13.80 4.28 1.07
N ASN A 180 -15.06 4.64 1.32
CA ASN A 180 -16.25 4.12 0.63
C ASN A 180 -16.48 2.60 0.78
N HIS A 181 -16.07 2.01 1.90
CA HIS A 181 -16.19 0.57 2.17
C HIS A 181 -17.57 0.21 2.73
N VAL A 182 -18.57 0.19 1.85
CA VAL A 182 -20.00 0.00 2.22
C VAL A 182 -20.23 -1.19 3.16
N LYS A 183 -19.68 -2.37 2.85
CA LYS A 183 -19.86 -3.58 3.69
C LYS A 183 -19.22 -3.45 5.07
N CYS A 184 -18.07 -2.76 5.14
CA CYS A 184 -17.38 -2.50 6.39
C CYS A 184 -18.19 -1.53 7.27
N VAL A 185 -18.76 -0.49 6.67
CA VAL A 185 -19.70 0.43 7.34
C VAL A 185 -20.91 -0.33 7.87
N GLU A 186 -21.54 -1.18 7.05
CA GLU A 186 -22.67 -2.02 7.48
C GLU A 186 -22.30 -2.89 8.69
N ALA A 187 -21.14 -3.55 8.66
CA ALA A 187 -20.68 -4.42 9.74
C ALA A 187 -20.44 -3.65 11.06
N LEU A 188 -19.75 -2.51 11.00
CA LEU A 188 -19.48 -1.66 12.16
C LEU A 188 -20.78 -1.14 12.78
N LEU A 189 -21.72 -0.64 11.96
CA LEU A 189 -23.01 -0.17 12.45
C LEU A 189 -23.86 -1.30 13.03
N ALA A 190 -23.83 -2.50 12.45
CA ALA A 190 -24.52 -3.66 13.02
C ALA A 190 -24.02 -4.02 14.42
N GLN A 191 -22.74 -3.76 14.71
CA GLN A 191 -22.12 -3.97 16.02
C GLN A 191 -22.20 -2.75 16.95
N GLY A 192 -22.90 -1.69 16.53
CA GLY A 192 -23.21 -0.54 17.39
C GLY A 192 -22.17 0.58 17.38
N ALA A 193 -21.36 0.71 16.33
CA ALA A 193 -20.46 1.85 16.17
C ALA A 193 -21.21 3.18 16.25
N ASP A 194 -20.61 4.16 16.92
CA ASP A 194 -21.20 5.47 17.11
C ASP A 194 -21.18 6.31 15.81
N LEU A 195 -22.34 6.85 15.47
CA LEU A 195 -22.55 7.74 14.31
C LEU A 195 -22.34 9.22 14.65
N THR A 196 -22.15 9.56 15.92
CA THR A 196 -22.11 10.96 16.39
C THR A 196 -20.70 11.47 16.67
N THR A 197 -19.72 10.58 16.84
CA THR A 197 -18.32 10.96 17.03
C THR A 197 -17.77 11.67 15.80
N GLU A 198 -17.31 12.90 15.99
CA GLU A 198 -16.69 13.72 14.95
C GLU A 198 -15.20 13.37 14.80
N ALA A 199 -14.71 13.43 13.57
CA ALA A 199 -13.28 13.49 13.31
C ALA A 199 -12.69 14.80 13.84
N ASP A 200 -11.37 14.89 13.98
CA ASP A 200 -10.69 16.17 14.34
C ASP A 200 -11.00 17.31 13.35
N SER A 201 -11.42 16.97 12.12
CA SER A 201 -11.88 17.92 11.11
C SER A 201 -13.31 18.45 11.33
N GLY A 202 -14.01 17.99 12.37
CA GLY A 202 -15.39 18.35 12.70
C GLY A 202 -16.47 17.64 11.86
N TYR A 203 -16.10 16.60 11.10
CA TYR A 203 -17.06 15.85 10.30
C TYR A 203 -17.48 14.57 11.03
N THR A 204 -18.79 14.34 11.14
CA THR A 204 -19.34 13.02 11.53
C THR A 204 -19.21 12.02 10.37
N PRO A 205 -19.43 10.71 10.62
CA PRO A 205 -19.54 9.72 9.55
C PRO A 205 -20.55 10.09 8.46
N MET A 206 -21.71 10.65 8.81
CA MET A 206 -22.69 11.08 7.80
C MET A 206 -22.19 12.29 7.00
N ASP A 207 -21.57 13.27 7.68
CA ASP A 207 -21.04 14.46 7.01
C ASP A 207 -19.93 14.09 6.02
N LEU A 208 -19.02 13.19 6.39
CA LEU A 208 -17.99 12.67 5.47
C LEU A 208 -18.62 11.95 4.27
N ALA A 209 -19.62 11.09 4.50
CA ALA A 209 -20.29 10.37 3.42
C ALA A 209 -20.96 11.33 2.43
N VAL A 210 -21.56 12.42 2.93
CA VAL A 210 -22.18 13.49 2.12
C VAL A 210 -21.13 14.31 1.38
N ALA A 211 -20.11 14.81 2.08
CA ALA A 211 -19.06 15.64 1.50
C ALA A 211 -18.27 14.93 0.38
N LEU A 212 -18.06 13.62 0.52
CA LEU A 212 -17.38 12.79 -0.47
C LEU A 212 -18.32 12.22 -1.55
N GLY A 213 -19.64 12.42 -1.45
CA GLY A 213 -20.61 11.92 -2.42
C GLY A 213 -20.82 10.40 -2.40
N HIS A 214 -20.50 9.72 -1.30
CA HIS A 214 -20.61 8.27 -1.12
C HIS A 214 -22.06 7.82 -0.91
N ARG A 215 -22.91 7.94 -1.95
CA ARG A 215 -24.37 7.70 -1.86
C ARG A 215 -24.77 6.35 -1.25
N LYS A 216 -24.03 5.27 -1.53
CA LYS A 216 -24.32 3.95 -0.96
C LYS A 216 -24.06 3.91 0.54
N VAL A 217 -22.97 4.52 1.00
CA VAL A 217 -22.64 4.66 2.43
C VAL A 217 -23.69 5.52 3.13
N GLN A 218 -24.09 6.64 2.53
CA GLN A 218 -25.18 7.48 3.05
C GLN A 218 -26.46 6.67 3.26
N GLN A 219 -26.88 5.90 2.24
CA GLN A 219 -28.08 5.08 2.32
C GLN A 219 -28.00 4.01 3.43
N VAL A 220 -26.82 3.41 3.64
CA VAL A 220 -26.59 2.48 4.75
C VAL A 220 -26.75 3.17 6.11
N ILE A 221 -26.14 4.34 6.28
CA ILE A 221 -26.23 5.14 7.51
C ILE A 221 -27.67 5.57 7.77
N GLU A 222 -28.37 6.10 6.77
CA GLU A 222 -29.79 6.48 6.86
C GLU A 222 -30.67 5.31 7.29
N ASN A 223 -30.51 4.15 6.64
CA ASN A 223 -31.26 2.94 6.99
C ASN A 223 -30.99 2.49 8.43
N HIS A 224 -29.75 2.62 8.91
CA HIS A 224 -29.40 2.31 10.29
C HIS A 224 -30.05 3.29 11.27
N ILE A 225 -29.97 4.59 11.01
CA ILE A 225 -30.61 5.63 11.82
C ILE A 225 -32.12 5.40 11.92
N LEU A 226 -32.80 5.09 10.81
CA LEU A 226 -34.24 4.81 10.82
C LEU A 226 -34.59 3.61 11.71
N LYS A 227 -33.77 2.55 11.71
CA LYS A 227 -33.96 1.39 12.60
C LYS A 227 -33.79 1.78 14.08
N LEU A 228 -32.84 2.65 14.42
CA LEU A 228 -32.65 3.12 15.80
C LEU A 228 -33.88 3.85 16.37
N PHE A 229 -34.61 4.59 15.54
CA PHE A 229 -35.84 5.28 15.96
C PHE A 229 -37.05 4.35 16.02
N GLN A 230 -37.12 3.34 15.15
CA GLN A 230 -38.22 2.36 15.16
C GLN A 230 -38.14 1.40 16.35
N ASN A 231 -36.94 1.05 16.81
CA ASN A 231 -36.73 0.11 17.91
C ASN A 231 -36.87 0.76 19.32
N LYS A 232 -37.09 2.08 19.40
CA LYS A 232 -37.28 2.83 20.66
C LYS A 232 -38.76 3.03 21.04
N VAL A 233 -39.68 2.41 20.32
CA VAL A 233 -41.15 2.40 20.57
C VAL A 233 -41.57 1.02 21.08
#